data_AF-A0A1Q8CXF6-F1
#
_entry.id   AF-A0A1Q8CXF6-F1
#
_cell.length_a   1.000
_cell.length_b   1.000
_cell.length_c   1.000
_cell.angle_alpha   90.00
_cell.angle_beta   90.00
_cell.angle_gamma   90.00
#
_symmetry.space_group_name_H-M   'P 1'
#
loop_
_entity.id
_entity.type
_entity.pdbx_description
1 polymer ?
#
loop_
_entity_poly.entity_id
_entity_poly.type
_entity_poly.pdbx_seq_one_letter_code
_entity_poly.pdbx_strand_id
1 'polypeptide(L)' 'MESINPVIGSWVAVTAGCPMSYRIDSRGDACIAMGNGPYDFEFALDAGALRQLIEVSSAALAEIESRRVSRR' A
#
# COMPACT_ATOMS: atom_id res chain seq x y z
N MET A 1 -17.67 -17.15 -12.66
CA MET A 1 -17.01 -16.01 -11.98
C MET A 1 -15.61 -16.48 -11.67
N GLU A 2 -14.64 -16.12 -12.51
CA GLU A 2 -13.26 -16.59 -12.34
C GLU A 2 -12.63 -15.83 -11.16
N SER A 3 -12.20 -16.58 -10.15
CA SER A 3 -11.41 -16.05 -9.05
C SER A 3 -10.01 -15.76 -9.59
N ILE A 4 -9.69 -14.48 -9.74
CA ILE A 4 -8.34 -14.05 -10.08
C ILE A 4 -7.54 -14.18 -8.78
N ASN A 5 -6.97 -15.36 -8.57
CA ASN A 5 -5.94 -15.56 -7.56
C ASN A 5 -4.71 -14.78 -8.04
N PRO A 6 -4.29 -13.68 -7.39
CA PRO A 6 -3.04 -13.05 -7.76
C PRO A 6 -1.93 -14.08 -7.53
N VAL A 7 -1.24 -14.46 -8.62
CA VAL A 7 -0.07 -15.33 -8.55
C VAL A 7 0.92 -14.69 -7.57
N ILE A 8 1.29 -15.41 -6.51
CA ILE A 8 2.35 -14.98 -5.59
C ILE A 8 3.58 -14.61 -6.45
N GLY A 9 3.98 -13.33 -6.41
CA GLY A 9 5.01 -12.76 -7.29
C GLY A 9 4.51 -11.74 -8.33
N SER A 10 3.21 -11.50 -8.41
CA SER A 10 2.63 -10.43 -9.26
C SER A 10 2.84 -9.06 -8.60
N TRP A 11 3.44 -8.13 -9.35
CA TRP A 11 3.58 -6.73 -8.93
C TRP A 11 2.36 -5.94 -9.36
N VAL A 12 1.74 -5.20 -8.43
CA VAL A 12 0.68 -4.23 -8.73
C VAL A 12 1.23 -2.83 -8.53
N ALA A 13 1.12 -1.98 -9.56
CA ALA A 13 1.46 -0.58 -9.46
C ALA A 13 0.27 0.21 -8.87
N VAL A 14 0.45 0.73 -7.66
CA VAL A 14 -0.52 1.63 -7.02
C VAL A 14 -0.18 3.06 -7.41
N THR A 15 -1.17 3.78 -7.94
CA THR A 15 -1.02 5.19 -8.34
C THR A 15 -1.91 6.09 -7.50
N ALA A 16 -1.73 7.41 -7.59
CA ALA A 16 -2.50 8.39 -6.80
C ALA A 16 -4.03 8.32 -7.01
N GLY A 17 -4.50 7.69 -8.09
CA GLY A 17 -5.93 7.48 -8.35
C GLY A 17 -6.51 6.20 -7.73
N CYS A 18 -5.69 5.38 -7.07
CA CYS A 18 -6.14 4.17 -6.42
C CYS A 18 -6.87 4.52 -5.11
N PRO A 19 -8.14 4.09 -4.92
CA PRO A 19 -8.82 4.29 -3.64
C PRO A 19 -8.08 3.52 -2.54
N MET A 20 -7.90 4.19 -1.40
CA MET A 20 -7.24 3.63 -0.23
C MET A 20 -8.09 3.87 1.00
N SER A 21 -8.21 2.87 1.85
CA SER A 21 -8.93 2.98 3.12
C SER A 21 -8.22 2.18 4.21
N TYR A 22 -8.57 2.46 5.46
CA TYR A 22 -8.09 1.68 6.60
C TYR A 22 -9.22 1.37 7.57
N ARG A 23 -9.04 0.29 8.33
CA ARG A 23 -9.85 -0.05 9.52
C ARG A 23 -8.95 -0.65 10.58
N ILE A 24 -9.35 -0.52 11.84
CA ILE A 24 -8.69 -1.19 12.96
C ILE A 24 -9.53 -2.42 13.33
N ASP A 25 -8.90 -3.57 13.42
CA ASP A 25 -9.58 -4.81 13.80
C ASP A 25 -9.70 -4.97 15.32
N SER A 26 -10.31 -6.08 15.77
CA SER A 26 -10.48 -6.36 17.20
C SER A 26 -9.19 -6.68 17.95
N ARG A 27 -8.09 -6.95 17.24
CA ARG A 27 -6.76 -7.19 17.79
C ARG A 27 -5.95 -5.90 17.91
N GLY A 28 -6.45 -4.80 17.35
CA GLY A 28 -5.76 -3.52 17.29
C GLY A 28 -4.82 -3.40 16.08
N ASP A 29 -4.89 -4.33 15.13
CA ASP A 29 -4.09 -4.29 13.91
C ASP A 29 -4.78 -3.35 12.89
N ALA A 30 -3.98 -2.59 12.16
CA ALA A 30 -4.45 -1.75 11.06
C ALA A 30 -4.55 -2.58 9.78
N CYS A 31 -5.76 -2.75 9.27
CA CYS A 31 -5.98 -3.29 7.93
C CYS A 31 -6.00 -2.14 6.93
N ILE A 32 -5.07 -2.13 5.99
CA ILE A 32 -5.01 -1.17 4.88
C ILE A 32 -5.50 -1.87 3.62
N ALA A 33 -6.48 -1.27 2.95
CA ALA A 33 -7.06 -1.78 1.71
C ALA A 33 -6.79 -0.80 0.56
N MET A 34 -6.39 -1.32 -0.60
CA MET A 34 -6.15 -0.56 -1.82
C MET A 34 -6.92 -1.21 -2.98
N GLY A 35 -7.67 -0.42 -3.73
CA GLY A 35 -8.44 -0.91 -4.87
C GLY A 35 -9.90 -0.49 -4.86
N ASN A 36 -10.69 -1.13 -5.72
CA ASN A 36 -12.14 -1.03 -5.68
C ASN A 36 -12.78 -2.39 -6.02
N GLY A 37 -13.28 -3.10 -5.01
CA GLY A 37 -14.10 -4.29 -5.15
C GLY A 37 -13.28 -5.59 -5.28
N PRO A 38 -13.51 -6.44 -6.30
CA PRO A 38 -12.94 -7.79 -6.34
C PRO A 38 -11.42 -7.84 -6.54
N TYR A 39 -10.77 -6.69 -6.71
CA TYR A 39 -9.33 -6.54 -6.91
C TYR A 39 -8.65 -5.83 -5.74
N ASP A 40 -9.33 -5.74 -4.59
CA ASP A 40 -8.76 -5.12 -3.40
C ASP A 40 -7.58 -5.95 -2.92
N PHE A 41 -6.47 -5.26 -2.68
CA PHE A 41 -5.32 -5.81 -1.98
C PHE A 41 -5.33 -5.27 -0.55
N GLU A 42 -5.34 -6.20 0.41
CA GLU A 42 -5.37 -5.88 1.83
C GLU A 42 -4.14 -6.45 2.56
N PHE A 43 -3.65 -5.71 3.54
CA PHE A 43 -2.68 -6.21 4.50
C PHE A 43 -2.97 -5.68 5.90
N ALA A 44 -2.77 -6.55 6.90
CA ALA A 44 -2.89 -6.22 8.31
C ALA A 44 -1.50 -5.95 8.90
N LEU A 45 -1.38 -4.86 9.65
CA LEU A 45 -0.14 -4.40 10.26
C LEU A 45 -0.39 -4.12 11.73
N ASP A 46 0.47 -4.65 12.60
CA ASP A 46 0.54 -4.15 13.96
C ASP A 46 1.12 -2.72 14.00
N ALA A 47 1.09 -2.09 15.17
CA ALA A 47 1.58 -0.72 15.34
C ALA A 47 3.09 -0.55 15.04
N GLY A 48 3.90 -1.60 15.19
CA GLY A 48 5.32 -1.58 14.88
C GLY A 48 5.55 -1.61 13.37
N ALA A 49 4.91 -2.54 12.67
CA ALA A 49 4.96 -2.68 11.23
C ALA A 49 4.37 -1.45 10.51
N LEU A 50 3.28 -0.87 11.02
CA LEU A 50 2.73 0.37 10.47
C LEU A 50 3.69 1.55 10.59
N ARG A 51 4.38 1.68 11.74
CA ARG A 51 5.40 2.73 11.93
C ARG A 51 6.56 2.57 10.94
N GLN A 52 7.04 1.34 10.75
CA GLN A 52 8.08 1.04 9.77
C GLN A 52 7.63 1.33 8.33
N LEU A 53 6.38 0.99 7.98
CA LEU A 53 5.83 1.29 6.65
C LEU A 53 5.81 2.80 6.38
N ILE A 54 5.41 3.61 7.37
CA ILE A 54 5.41 5.08 7.25
C ILE A 54 6.84 5.59 7.00
N GLU A 55 7.79 5.15 7.82
CA GLU A 55 9.20 5.56 7.69
C GLU A 55 9.78 5.23 6.32
N VAL A 56 9.62 3.98 5.86
CA VAL A 56 10.10 3.54 4.54
C VAL A 56 9.41 4.30 3.41
N SER A 57 8.10 4.52 3.51
CA SER A 57 7.33 5.24 2.49
C SER A 57 7.73 6.71 2.40
N SER A 58 8.00 7.36 3.53
CA SER A 58 8.50 8.74 3.57
C SER A 58 9.89 8.86 2.93
N ALA A 59 10.80 7.92 3.23
CA ALA A 59 12.13 7.88 2.60
C ALA A 59 12.04 7.67 1.08
N ALA A 60 11.20 6.72 0.65
CA ALA A 60 10.96 6.46 -0.77
C ALA A 60 10.36 7.67 -1.50
N LEU A 61 9.41 8.38 -0.86
CA LEU A 61 8.82 9.59 -1.42
C LEU A 61 9.86 10.70 -1.62
N ALA A 62 10.70 10.96 -0.60
CA ALA A 62 11.77 11.95 -0.70
C ALA A 62 12.75 11.63 -1.84
N GLU A 63 13.07 10.36 -2.03
CA GLU A 63 13.91 9.91 -3.15
C GLU A 63 13.25 10.16 -4.51
N ILE A 64 11.97 9.82 -4.67
CA ILE A 64 11.19 10.08 -5.90
C ILE A 64 11.18 11.57 -6.24
N GLU A 65 10.97 12.42 -5.24
CA GLU A 65 10.93 13.88 -5.42
C GLU A 65 12.28 14.46 -5.79
N SER A 66 13.35 14.03 -5.12
CA SER A 66 14.72 14.48 -5.44
C SER A 66 15.11 14.21 -6.90
N ARG A 67 14.73 13.02 -7.42
CA ARG A 67 14.98 12.62 -8.81
C ARG A 67 14.17 13.42 -9.82
N ARG A 68 13.00 13.96 -9.44
CA ARG A 68 12.20 14.84 -10.30
C ARG A 68 12.80 16.24 -10.39
N VAL A 69 13.44 16.73 -9.32
CA VAL A 69 14.12 18.03 -9.32
C VAL A 69 15.37 18.00 -10.21
N SER A 70 16.17 16.92 -10.18
CA SER A 70 17.39 16.81 -10.98
C SER A 70 17.20 16.57 -12.49
N ARG A 71 15.95 16.40 -12.96
CA ARG A 71 15.61 16.19 -14.38
C ARG A 71 15.10 17.45 -15.08
N ARG A 72 15.07 18.59 -14.38
CA ARG A 72 14.80 19.92 -14.93
C ARG A 72 16.10 20.71 -15.05
#